data_AF-A0A0L0F9W5-F1
#
_entry.id   AF-A0A0L0F9W5-F1
#
_cell.length_a   1.000
_cell.length_b   1.000
_cell.length_c   1.000
_cell.angle_alpha   90.00
_cell.angle_beta   90.00
_cell.angle_gamma   90.00
#
_symmetry.space_group_name_H-M   'P 1'
#
loop_
_entity.id
_entity.type
_entity.pdbx_description
1 polymer ?
#
loop_
_entity_poly.entity_id
_entity_poly.type
_entity_poly.pdbx_seq_one_letter_code
_entity_poly.pdbx_strand_id
1 'polypeptide(L)'
;MAGLYTIWTDPKTKEQVESYTVLTTTPNDSMKWLHDRTPVLLDNEEDIERWLDPDLPYNEVRELAKPYPSKLEWRAISKEIGNIKSEGPHLVEEVKPEKKKKVNSIANYFTKSPAKKRQLKDEPEVVAIKKPKKE
;
A
#
# COMPACT_ATOMS: atom_id res chain seq x y z
N MET A 1 -4.09 -17.14 -3.96
CA MET A 1 -3.25 -16.08 -4.53
C MET A 1 -1.83 -16.61 -4.64
N ALA A 2 -1.10 -16.27 -5.70
CA ALA A 2 0.28 -16.69 -5.85
C ALA A 2 1.20 -15.88 -4.91
N GLY A 3 2.15 -16.57 -4.30
CA GLY A 3 3.09 -15.98 -3.35
C GLY A 3 4.40 -16.75 -3.27
N LEU A 4 5.43 -16.07 -2.78
CA LEU A 4 6.74 -16.66 -2.51
C LEU A 4 6.95 -16.67 -1.01
N TYR A 5 7.59 -17.70 -0.48
CA TYR A 5 7.93 -17.79 0.93
C TYR A 5 9.42 -18.03 1.13
N THR A 6 9.90 -17.66 2.31
CA THR A 6 11.26 -17.97 2.74
C THR A 6 11.28 -18.20 4.25
N ILE A 7 12.25 -18.99 4.69
CA ILE A 7 12.51 -19.24 6.10
C ILE A 7 13.83 -18.56 6.42
N TRP A 8 13.79 -17.59 7.31
CA TRP A 8 15.00 -16.95 7.84
C TRP A 8 15.28 -17.49 9.23
N THR A 9 16.54 -17.86 9.52
CA THR A 9 16.95 -18.30 10.86
C THR A 9 17.79 -17.22 11.52
N ASP A 10 17.39 -16.78 12.71
CA ASP A 10 18.17 -15.84 13.50
C ASP A 10 19.51 -16.48 13.90
N PRO A 11 20.65 -15.86 13.55
CA PRO A 11 21.96 -16.46 13.79
C PRO A 11 22.30 -16.57 15.29
N LYS A 12 21.71 -15.74 16.15
CA LYS A 12 21.94 -15.69 17.59
C LYS A 12 20.96 -16.56 18.37
N THR A 13 19.66 -16.41 18.13
CA THR A 13 18.62 -17.12 18.89
C THR A 13 18.29 -18.49 18.33
N LYS A 14 18.67 -18.77 17.06
CA LYS A 14 18.28 -19.95 16.28
C LYS A 14 16.78 -20.07 16.02
N GLU A 15 16.03 -19.01 16.30
CA GLU A 15 14.60 -18.92 15.98
C GLU A 15 14.39 -18.86 14.47
N GLN A 16 13.35 -19.52 13.98
CA GLN A 16 12.95 -19.46 12.57
C GLN A 16 11.79 -18.49 12.39
N VAL A 17 11.91 -17.63 11.38
CA VAL A 17 10.85 -16.75 10.92
C VAL A 17 10.45 -17.21 9.53
N GLU A 18 9.24 -17.76 9.44
CA GLU A 18 8.59 -18.05 8.18
C GLU A 18 7.85 -16.82 7.70
N SER A 19 8.15 -16.39 6.47
CA SER A 19 7.52 -15.22 5.89
C SER A 19 7.17 -15.47 4.44
N TYR A 20 6.15 -14.77 3.96
CA TYR A 20 5.74 -14.84 2.58
C TYR A 20 5.43 -13.44 2.02
N THR A 21 5.38 -13.36 0.70
CA THR A 21 4.95 -12.19 -0.04
C THR A 21 3.91 -12.57 -1.07
N VAL A 22 2.99 -11.67 -1.35
CA VAL A 22 1.97 -11.84 -2.40
C VAL A 22 2.47 -11.22 -3.69
N LEU A 23 2.43 -11.99 -4.78
CA LEU A 23 2.80 -11.46 -6.09
C LEU A 23 1.72 -10.51 -6.61
N THR A 24 2.16 -9.42 -7.25
CA THR A 24 1.27 -8.43 -7.87
C THR A 24 1.54 -8.33 -9.36
N THR A 25 0.50 -7.97 -10.11
CA THR A 25 0.49 -7.81 -11.56
C THR A 25 -0.37 -6.60 -11.95
N THR A 26 -0.43 -6.29 -13.24
CA THR A 26 -1.30 -5.22 -13.75
C THR A 26 -2.77 -5.60 -13.61
N PRO A 27 -3.68 -4.63 -13.37
CA PRO A 27 -5.10 -4.90 -13.26
C PRO A 27 -5.69 -5.35 -14.59
N ASN A 28 -6.77 -6.11 -14.52
CA ASN A 28 -7.67 -6.30 -15.65
C ASN A 28 -8.63 -5.08 -15.79
N ASP A 29 -9.44 -5.06 -16.86
CA ASP A 29 -10.34 -3.94 -17.14
C ASP A 29 -11.34 -3.66 -16.00
N SER A 30 -11.79 -4.69 -15.27
CA SER A 30 -12.72 -4.51 -14.15
C SER A 30 -12.10 -3.82 -12.92
N MET A 31 -10.77 -3.91 -12.76
CA MET A 31 -10.08 -3.39 -11.56
C MET A 31 -9.23 -2.14 -11.84
N LYS A 32 -8.99 -1.80 -13.11
CA LYS A 32 -8.11 -0.69 -13.51
C LYS A 32 -8.54 0.67 -12.95
N TRP A 33 -9.83 0.88 -12.75
CA TRP A 33 -10.36 2.12 -12.16
C TRP A 33 -10.09 2.22 -10.65
N LEU A 34 -9.86 1.09 -9.97
CA LEU A 34 -9.65 1.02 -8.52
C LEU A 34 -8.18 1.17 -8.13
N HIS A 35 -7.26 0.48 -8.83
CA HIS A 35 -5.83 0.53 -8.55
C HIS A 35 -5.00 0.11 -9.79
N ASP A 36 -3.74 0.56 -9.83
CA ASP A 36 -2.75 0.21 -10.87
C ASP A 36 -2.11 -1.18 -10.70
N ARG A 37 -2.44 -1.92 -9.63
CA ARG A 37 -1.92 -3.25 -9.31
C ARG A 37 -3.01 -4.12 -8.72
N THR A 38 -2.95 -5.40 -9.02
CA THR A 38 -3.79 -6.45 -8.44
C THR A 38 -2.92 -7.64 -8.02
N PRO A 39 -3.34 -8.44 -7.04
CA PRO A 39 -2.64 -9.70 -6.76
C PRO A 39 -2.71 -10.64 -7.97
N VAL A 40 -1.73 -11.55 -8.08
CA VAL A 40 -1.82 -12.69 -8.99
C VAL A 40 -2.81 -13.69 -8.39
N LEU A 41 -3.96 -13.84 -9.05
CA LEU A 41 -5.02 -14.77 -8.68
C LEU A 41 -4.86 -16.06 -9.47
N LEU A 42 -4.85 -17.20 -8.77
CA LEU A 42 -4.91 -18.54 -9.36
C LEU A 42 -6.40 -18.92 -9.41
N ASP A 43 -6.91 -19.20 -10.61
CA ASP A 43 -8.37 -19.22 -10.88
C ASP A 43 -9.01 -20.56 -10.56
N ASN A 44 -8.28 -21.65 -10.79
CA ASN A 44 -8.77 -23.01 -10.68
C ASN A 44 -7.77 -23.90 -9.91
N GLU A 45 -8.21 -25.11 -9.56
CA GLU A 45 -7.41 -26.07 -8.80
C GLU A 45 -6.13 -26.46 -9.54
N GLU A 46 -6.19 -26.65 -10.86
CA GLU A 46 -5.03 -27.02 -11.69
C GLU A 46 -3.92 -25.95 -11.64
N ASP A 47 -4.29 -24.66 -11.72
CA ASP A 47 -3.34 -23.55 -11.58
C ASP A 47 -2.72 -23.50 -10.17
N ILE A 48 -3.47 -23.91 -9.13
CA ILE A 48 -2.98 -23.99 -7.75
C ILE A 48 -2.00 -25.17 -7.62
N GLU A 49 -2.37 -26.34 -8.11
CA GLU A 49 -1.51 -27.53 -8.12
C GLU A 49 -0.20 -27.24 -8.87
N ARG A 50 -0.28 -26.65 -10.07
CA ARG A 50 0.90 -26.23 -10.84
C ARG A 50 1.73 -25.19 -10.10
N TRP A 51 1.12 -24.23 -9.40
CA TRP A 51 1.86 -23.23 -8.61
C TRP A 51 2.63 -23.86 -7.43
N LEU A 52 2.11 -24.94 -6.86
CA LEU A 52 2.68 -25.63 -5.70
C LEU A 52 3.62 -26.78 -6.07
N ASP A 53 3.67 -27.19 -7.35
CA ASP A 53 4.53 -28.26 -7.84
C ASP A 53 6.02 -27.83 -7.82
N PRO A 54 6.86 -28.46 -6.96
CA PRO A 54 8.28 -28.12 -6.87
C PRO A 54 9.10 -28.56 -8.10
N ASP A 55 8.58 -29.48 -8.91
CA ASP A 55 9.24 -30.00 -10.10
C ASP A 55 8.86 -29.20 -11.36
N LEU A 56 7.91 -28.25 -11.26
CA LEU A 56 7.46 -27.46 -12.38
C LEU A 56 8.56 -26.47 -12.85
N PRO A 57 8.93 -26.46 -14.15
CA PRO A 57 9.92 -25.53 -14.67
C PRO A 57 9.54 -24.06 -14.43
N TYR A 58 10.54 -23.23 -14.09
CA TYR A 58 10.33 -21.81 -13.77
C TYR A 58 9.56 -21.04 -14.86
N ASN A 59 9.81 -21.35 -16.15
CA ASN A 59 9.09 -20.71 -17.25
C ASN A 59 7.58 -20.98 -17.18
N GLU A 60 7.17 -22.17 -16.79
CA GLU A 60 5.76 -22.54 -16.65
C GLU A 60 5.13 -21.91 -15.41
N VAL A 61 5.85 -21.90 -14.28
CA VAL A 61 5.42 -21.17 -13.07
C VAL A 61 5.20 -19.69 -13.38
N ARG A 62 6.10 -19.09 -14.16
CA ARG A 62 6.00 -17.68 -14.57
C ARG A 62 4.76 -17.40 -15.43
N GLU A 63 4.29 -18.35 -16.23
CA GLU A 63 3.08 -18.19 -17.05
C GLU A 63 1.80 -18.10 -16.22
N LEU A 64 1.82 -18.61 -14.99
CA LEU A 64 0.72 -18.45 -14.03
C LEU A 64 0.66 -17.02 -13.44
N ALA A 65 1.77 -16.27 -13.47
CA ALA A 65 1.88 -14.93 -12.90
C ALA A 65 1.32 -13.81 -13.81
N LYS A 66 0.07 -13.94 -14.23
CA LYS A 66 -0.62 -13.04 -15.18
C LYS A 66 -1.83 -12.32 -14.55
N PRO A 67 -2.31 -11.21 -15.16
CA PRO A 67 -3.57 -10.58 -14.76
C PRO A 67 -4.74 -11.56 -14.79
N TYR A 68 -5.68 -11.40 -13.86
CA TYR A 68 -6.85 -12.28 -13.78
C TYR A 68 -7.70 -12.20 -15.06
N PRO A 69 -7.99 -13.34 -15.73
CA PRO A 69 -8.57 -13.35 -17.08
C PRO A 69 -10.05 -12.95 -17.12
N SER A 70 -10.75 -13.09 -16.00
CA SER A 70 -12.20 -12.88 -15.90
C SER A 70 -12.54 -11.57 -15.19
N LYS A 71 -13.82 -11.14 -15.24
CA LYS A 71 -14.26 -9.95 -14.51
C LYS A 71 -14.33 -10.24 -13.01
N LEU A 72 -13.86 -9.29 -12.20
CA LEU A 72 -14.03 -9.32 -10.76
C LEU A 72 -15.20 -8.45 -10.33
N GLU A 73 -15.97 -8.94 -9.37
CA GLU A 73 -16.96 -8.14 -8.66
C GLU A 73 -16.30 -7.33 -7.54
N TRP A 74 -16.83 -6.15 -7.30
CA TRP A 74 -16.39 -5.27 -6.23
C TRP A 74 -17.61 -4.55 -5.65
N ARG A 75 -17.55 -4.22 -4.36
CA ARG A 75 -18.61 -3.47 -3.65
C ARG A 75 -17.97 -2.47 -2.71
N ALA A 76 -18.66 -1.35 -2.47
CA ALA A 76 -18.21 -0.36 -1.51
C ALA A 76 -18.46 -0.88 -0.09
N ILE A 77 -17.47 -0.76 0.80
CA ILE A 77 -17.56 -1.17 2.19
C ILE A 77 -17.31 0.01 3.13
N SER A 78 -17.57 -0.19 4.44
CA SER A 78 -17.33 0.81 5.46
C SER A 78 -15.85 1.23 5.50
N LYS A 79 -15.59 2.53 5.74
CA LYS A 79 -14.23 3.04 5.97
C LYS A 79 -13.60 2.52 7.25
N GLU A 80 -14.39 1.91 8.12
CA GLU A 80 -13.92 1.26 9.34
C GLU A 80 -12.84 0.21 9.07
N ILE A 81 -12.85 -0.43 7.89
CA ILE A 81 -11.81 -1.39 7.47
C ILE A 81 -10.37 -0.81 7.54
N GLY A 82 -10.21 0.51 7.47
CA GLY A 82 -8.91 1.17 7.60
C GLY A 82 -8.35 1.19 9.03
N ASN A 83 -9.17 0.86 10.03
CA ASN A 83 -8.73 0.75 11.42
C ASN A 83 -8.30 -0.69 11.71
N ILE A 84 -7.00 -0.90 11.94
CA ILE A 84 -6.42 -2.23 12.22
C ILE A 84 -6.95 -2.91 13.49
N LYS A 85 -7.67 -2.18 14.36
CA LYS A 85 -8.29 -2.74 15.56
C LYS A 85 -9.74 -3.19 15.34
N SER A 86 -10.35 -2.80 14.23
CA SER A 86 -11.72 -3.18 13.90
C SER A 86 -11.70 -4.58 13.30
N GLU A 87 -12.53 -5.46 13.85
CA GLU A 87 -12.67 -6.85 13.43
C GLU A 87 -14.15 -7.21 13.37
N GLY A 88 -14.55 -8.05 12.41
CA GLY A 88 -15.92 -8.56 12.31
C GLY A 88 -16.49 -8.59 10.89
N PRO A 89 -17.59 -9.34 10.69
CA PRO A 89 -18.20 -9.54 9.37
C PRO A 89 -18.79 -8.25 8.77
N HIS A 90 -19.18 -7.28 9.59
CA HIS A 90 -19.72 -5.99 9.14
C HIS A 90 -18.73 -5.19 8.30
N LEU A 91 -17.43 -5.47 8.40
CA LEU A 91 -16.39 -4.78 7.65
C LEU A 91 -16.41 -5.09 6.15
N VAL A 92 -17.00 -6.22 5.75
CA VAL A 92 -17.14 -6.61 4.33
C VAL A 92 -18.57 -6.43 3.81
N GLU A 93 -19.49 -5.96 4.65
CA GLU A 93 -20.86 -5.67 4.24
C GLU A 93 -20.90 -4.45 3.31
N GLU A 94 -21.75 -4.53 2.29
CA GLU A 94 -21.91 -3.46 1.32
C GLU A 94 -22.56 -2.23 1.96
N VAL A 95 -21.94 -1.07 1.77
CA VAL A 95 -22.48 0.22 2.20
C VAL A 95 -22.85 1.06 0.99
N LYS A 96 -23.89 1.87 1.15
CA LYS A 96 -24.19 2.90 0.15
C LYS A 96 -23.10 3.97 0.20
N PRO A 97 -22.42 4.29 -0.91
CA PRO A 97 -21.38 5.31 -0.90
C PRO A 97 -21.98 6.64 -0.46
N GLU A 98 -21.44 7.21 0.62
CA GLU A 98 -21.89 8.52 1.11
C GLU A 98 -21.71 9.56 0.01
N LYS A 99 -22.79 10.25 -0.35
CA LYS A 99 -22.69 11.45 -1.19
C LYS A 99 -21.82 12.45 -0.44
N LYS A 100 -20.62 12.75 -0.97
CA LYS A 100 -19.75 13.79 -0.41
C LYS A 100 -20.58 15.07 -0.21
N LYS A 101 -20.93 15.39 1.03
CA LYS A 101 -21.45 16.73 1.37
C LYS A 101 -20.35 17.70 0.96
N LYS A 102 -20.69 18.78 0.25
CA LYS A 102 -19.75 19.86 -0.06
C LYS A 102 -19.12 20.31 1.27
N VAL A 103 -17.87 19.93 1.50
CA VAL A 103 -17.16 20.33 2.72
C VAL A 103 -16.86 21.81 2.54
N ASN A 104 -17.37 22.63 3.45
CA ASN A 104 -17.08 24.06 3.47
C ASN A 104 -15.57 24.29 3.44
N SER A 105 -15.16 25.24 2.59
CA SER A 105 -13.81 25.67 2.24
C SER A 105 -12.71 25.31 3.26
N ILE A 106 -11.60 24.80 2.74
CA ILE A 106 -10.32 24.56 3.43
C ILE A 106 -9.83 25.79 4.22
N ALA A 107 -10.38 26.97 3.95
CA ALA A 107 -10.18 28.21 4.70
C ALA A 107 -10.36 28.05 6.22
N ASN A 108 -11.26 27.18 6.69
CA ASN A 108 -11.48 26.98 8.13
C ASN A 108 -10.32 26.27 8.84
N TYR A 109 -9.43 25.59 8.11
CA TYR A 109 -8.22 24.98 8.67
C TYR A 109 -7.08 25.99 8.86
N PHE A 110 -7.10 27.11 8.13
CA PHE A 110 -6.06 28.14 8.21
C PHE A 110 -6.41 29.32 9.14
N THR A 111 -7.67 29.41 9.61
CA THR A 111 -8.14 30.57 10.41
C THR A 111 -8.09 30.37 11.92
N LYS A 112 -7.66 29.21 12.42
CA LYS A 112 -7.46 28.98 13.86
C LYS A 112 -5.99 28.92 14.26
N SER A 113 -5.36 30.10 14.31
CA SER A 113 -4.21 30.34 15.18
C SER A 113 -4.45 31.62 16.00
N PRO A 114 -4.48 31.56 17.34
CA PRO A 114 -4.49 32.77 18.16
C PRO A 114 -3.11 33.43 18.06
N ALA A 115 -3.07 34.67 17.61
CA ALA A 115 -1.85 35.45 17.46
C ALA A 115 -1.20 35.69 18.84
N LYS A 116 -0.14 34.94 19.16
CA LYS A 116 0.79 35.30 20.25
C LYS A 116 1.98 36.03 19.62
N LYS A 117 1.98 37.37 19.71
CA LYS A 117 3.08 38.24 19.26
C LYS A 117 4.38 37.80 19.95
N ARG A 118 5.30 37.22 19.19
CA ARG A 118 6.70 37.02 19.59
C ARG A 118 7.47 38.26 19.14
N GLN A 119 7.89 39.10 20.08
CA GLN A 119 8.77 40.25 19.79
C GLN A 119 10.16 39.71 19.44
N LEU A 120 10.65 40.03 18.25
CA LEU A 120 12.05 39.85 17.88
C LEU A 120 12.81 41.10 18.33
N LYS A 121 13.73 40.93 19.29
CA LYS A 121 14.82 41.87 19.53
C LYS A 121 16.13 41.15 19.29
N ASP A 122 17.02 41.92 18.66
CA ASP A 122 18.46 41.78 18.52
C ASP A 122 18.95 40.95 17.31
N GLU A 123 19.41 41.70 16.30
CA GLU A 123 20.25 41.22 15.19
C GLU A 123 21.58 40.66 15.71
N PRO A 124 22.12 39.60 15.10
CA PRO A 124 23.55 39.36 15.09
C PRO A 124 24.17 39.73 13.73
N GLU A 125 25.09 40.68 13.84
CA GLU A 125 26.26 41.02 13.03
C GLU A 125 26.61 40.14 11.82
N VAL A 126 26.75 40.79 10.65
CA VAL A 126 27.15 40.18 9.37
C VAL A 126 28.65 39.85 9.38
N VAL A 127 29.00 38.56 9.45
CA VAL A 127 30.39 38.11 9.27
C VAL A 127 30.67 37.90 7.78
N ALA A 128 31.59 38.70 7.23
CA ALA A 128 31.99 38.65 5.83
C ALA A 128 32.73 37.35 5.46
N ILE A 129 32.21 36.63 4.45
CA ILE A 129 32.83 35.42 3.89
C ILE A 129 33.97 35.84 2.94
N LYS A 130 35.22 35.50 3.27
CA LYS A 130 36.37 35.66 2.35
C LYS A 130 36.31 34.61 1.24
N LYS A 131 36.37 35.05 -0.02
CA LYS A 131 36.40 34.19 -1.22
C LYS A 131 37.73 33.39 -1.30
N PRO A 132 37.72 32.16 -1.83
CA PRO A 132 38.92 31.35 -1.97
C PRO A 132 39.80 31.87 -3.13
N LYS A 133 41.13 31.82 -2.94
CA LYS A 133 42.13 32.09 -3.97
C LYS A 133 42.17 30.92 -4.97
N LYS A 134 42.14 31.25 -6.26
CA LYS A 134 42.53 30.34 -7.34
C LYS A 134 44.05 30.22 -7.39
N GLU A 135 44.55 28.99 -7.37
CA GLU A 135 45.67 28.47 -8.17
C GLU A 135 45.60 26.95 -8.15
#